data_AF-A0A964R1Z0-F1
#
_entry.id   AF-A0A964R1Z0-F1
#
_cell.length_a   1.000
_cell.length_b   1.000
_cell.length_c   1.000
_cell.angle_alpha   90.00
_cell.angle_beta   90.00
_cell.angle_gamma   90.00
#
_symmetry.space_group_name_H-M   'P 1'
#
loop_
_entity.id
_entity.type
_entity.pdbx_description
1 polymer ?
#
loop_
_entity_poly.entity_id
_entity_poly.type
_entity_poly.pdbx_seq_one_letter_code
_entity_poly.pdbx_strand_id
1 'polypeptide(L)' 'MPKEKIARLREIERDFHVRAFGEELARVNLDLTKEERHCYIDWMRETARRHGVKAEQRFPYDREFEE' A
#
# COMPACT_ATOMS: atom_id res chain seq x y z
N MET A 1 14.58 9.81 -22.50
CA MET A 1 14.73 8.34 -22.34
C MET A 1 13.90 7.64 -23.41
N PRO A 2 14.43 6.64 -24.12
CA PRO A 2 13.63 5.81 -25.04
C PRO A 2 12.45 5.15 -24.31
N LYS A 3 11.30 4.98 -24.99
CA LYS A 3 10.08 4.42 -24.40
C LYS A 3 10.30 3.02 -23.80
N GLU A 4 11.12 2.19 -24.45
CA GLU A 4 11.48 0.84 -23.99
C GLU A 4 12.21 0.86 -22.64
N LYS A 5 13.09 1.84 -22.42
CA LYS A 5 13.78 1.98 -21.12
C LYS A 5 12.81 2.35 -20.00
N ILE A 6 11.80 3.18 -20.30
CA ILE A 6 10.76 3.56 -19.34
C ILE A 6 9.88 2.35 -18.99
N ALA A 7 9.48 1.57 -19.98
CA ALA A 7 8.71 0.34 -19.76
C ALA A 7 9.49 -0.63 -18.86
N ARG A 8 10.79 -0.85 -19.16
CA ARG A 8 11.63 -1.73 -18.36
C ARG A 8 11.79 -1.26 -16.91
N LEU A 9 11.88 0.05 -16.67
CA LEU A 9 11.95 0.58 -15.31
C LEU A 9 10.64 0.32 -14.53
N ARG A 10 9.49 0.47 -15.17
CA ARG A 10 8.18 0.17 -14.56
C ARG A 10 8.01 -1.31 -14.22
N GLU A 11 8.53 -2.20 -15.07
CA GLU A 11 8.56 -3.65 -14.77
C GLU A 11 9.40 -3.94 -13.52
N ILE A 12 10.63 -3.40 -13.46
CA ILE A 12 11.53 -3.59 -12.30
C ILE A 12 10.89 -3.05 -11.02
N GLU A 13 10.26 -1.88 -11.09
CA GLU A 13 9.55 -1.28 -9.97
C GLU A 13 8.37 -2.14 -9.50
N ARG A 14 7.56 -2.67 -10.43
CA ARG A 14 6.47 -3.59 -10.09
C ARG A 14 6.98 -4.88 -9.47
N ASP A 15 7.97 -5.52 -10.06
CA ASP A 15 8.55 -6.77 -9.56
C ASP A 15 9.13 -6.59 -8.16
N PHE A 16 9.72 -5.43 -7.88
CA PHE A 16 10.16 -5.09 -6.53
C PHE A 16 8.98 -4.99 -5.56
N HIS A 17 7.94 -4.22 -5.90
CA HIS A 17 6.77 -4.05 -5.03
C HIS A 17 6.05 -5.36 -4.76
N VAL A 18 5.88 -6.21 -5.78
CA VAL A 18 5.24 -7.53 -5.62
C VAL A 18 6.03 -8.40 -4.65
N ARG A 19 7.37 -8.45 -4.77
CA ARG A 19 8.21 -9.22 -3.84
C ARG A 19 8.23 -8.67 -2.42
N ALA A 20 8.19 -7.35 -2.26
CA ALA A 20 8.30 -6.70 -0.95
C ALA A 20 6.97 -6.67 -0.18
N PHE A 21 5.85 -6.47 -0.87
CA PHE A 21 4.55 -6.17 -0.25
C PHE A 21 3.42 -7.10 -0.69
N GLY A 22 3.65 -7.97 -1.66
CA GLY A 22 2.62 -8.79 -2.30
C GLY A 22 1.90 -8.06 -3.44
N GLU A 23 1.15 -8.81 -4.24
CA GLU A 23 0.50 -8.33 -5.46
C GLU A 23 -0.52 -7.22 -5.20
N GLU A 24 -1.32 -7.36 -4.15
CA GLU A 24 -2.40 -6.41 -3.87
C GLU A 24 -1.88 -5.04 -3.45
N LEU A 25 -0.88 -4.99 -2.56
CA LEU A 25 -0.27 -3.72 -2.17
C LEU A 25 0.58 -3.11 -3.30
N ALA A 26 1.18 -3.92 -4.17
CA ALA A 26 1.85 -3.43 -5.37
C ALA A 26 0.86 -2.72 -6.31
N ARG A 27 -0.31 -3.32 -6.54
CA ARG A 27 -1.40 -2.72 -7.33
C ARG A 27 -1.87 -1.41 -6.71
N VAL A 28 -2.14 -1.41 -5.40
CA VAL A 28 -2.60 -0.21 -4.69
C VAL A 28 -1.57 0.94 -4.76
N ASN A 29 -0.28 0.64 -4.70
CA ASN A 29 0.78 1.66 -4.73
C ASN A 29 1.08 2.22 -6.11
N LEU A 30 1.05 1.37 -7.15
CA LEU A 30 1.51 1.73 -8.49
C LEU A 30 0.39 2.10 -9.46
N ASP A 31 -0.80 1.52 -9.27
CA ASP A 31 -1.89 1.62 -10.25
C ASP A 31 -2.99 2.59 -9.81
N LEU A 32 -3.11 2.85 -8.51
CA LEU A 32 -4.16 3.72 -7.98
C LEU A 32 -3.68 5.17 -7.79
N THR A 33 -4.58 6.09 -8.10
CA THR A 33 -4.48 7.49 -7.69
C THR A 33 -4.44 7.62 -6.17
N LYS A 34 -4.11 8.81 -5.68
CA LYS A 34 -4.08 9.06 -4.23
C LYS A 34 -5.47 8.93 -3.61
N GLU A 35 -6.48 9.42 -4.30
CA GLU A 35 -7.88 9.38 -3.92
C GLU A 35 -8.37 7.94 -3.82
N GLU A 36 -8.08 7.12 -4.84
CA GLU A 36 -8.43 5.69 -4.84
C GLU A 36 -7.72 4.91 -3.73
N ARG A 37 -6.45 5.24 -3.44
CA ARG A 37 -5.72 4.67 -2.29
C ARG A 37 -6.40 4.97 -0.96
N HIS A 38 -6.85 6.21 -0.77
CA HIS A 38 -7.60 6.57 0.44
C HIS A 38 -8.91 5.78 0.54
N CYS A 39 -9.69 5.70 -0.55
CA CYS A 39 -10.91 4.90 -0.57
C CYS A 39 -10.65 3.42 -0.26
N TYR A 40 -9.56 2.86 -0.77
CA TYR A 40 -9.16 1.49 -0.49
C TYR A 40 -8.83 1.27 1.00
N ILE A 41 -8.05 2.16 1.61
CA ILE A 41 -7.71 2.10 3.04
C ILE A 41 -8.97 2.21 3.90
N ASP A 42 -9.90 3.10 3.55
CA ASP A 42 -11.16 3.26 4.28
C ASP A 42 -12.04 2.01 4.15
N TRP A 43 -12.07 1.39 2.97
CA TRP A 43 -12.73 0.10 2.78
C TRP A 43 -12.10 -1.01 3.63
N MET A 44 -10.76 -1.09 3.70
CA MET A 44 -10.07 -2.07 4.56
C MET A 44 -10.43 -1.89 6.03
N ARG A 45 -10.42 -0.64 6.52
CA ARG A 45 -10.77 -0.28 7.90
C ARG A 45 -12.20 -0.69 8.22
N GLU A 46 -13.14 -0.34 7.35
CA GLU A 46 -14.56 -0.68 7.54
C GLU A 46 -14.80 -2.19 7.50
N THR A 47 -14.15 -2.90 6.57
CA THR A 47 -14.22 -4.35 6.47
C THR A 47 -13.67 -5.02 7.73
N ALA A 48 -12.53 -4.55 8.24
CA ALA A 48 -11.93 -5.02 9.48
C ALA A 48 -12.89 -4.84 10.67
N ARG A 49 -13.51 -3.67 10.82
CA ARG A 49 -14.51 -3.39 11.87
C ARG A 49 -15.69 -4.35 11.79
N ARG A 50 -16.26 -4.55 10.59
CA ARG A 50 -17.41 -5.44 10.36
C ARG A 50 -17.13 -6.90 10.76
N HIS A 51 -15.87 -7.33 10.64
CA HIS A 51 -15.45 -8.68 10.99
C HIS A 51 -14.88 -8.79 12.41
N GLY A 52 -14.99 -7.72 13.23
CA GLY A 52 -14.53 -7.74 14.61
C GLY A 52 -13.01 -7.81 14.77
N VAL A 53 -12.25 -7.43 13.74
CA VAL A 53 -10.79 -7.32 13.84
C VAL A 53 -10.47 -6.24 14.87
N LYS A 54 -9.81 -6.63 15.95
CA LYS A 54 -9.38 -5.69 17.00
C LYS A 54 -8.25 -4.86 16.43
N ALA A 55 -8.34 -3.54 16.59
CA ALA A 55 -7.17 -2.69 16.39
C ALA A 55 -6.13 -3.10 17.44
N GLU A 56 -4.93 -3.47 17.01
CA GLU A 56 -3.82 -3.65 17.95
C GLU A 56 -3.60 -2.33 18.70
N GLN A 57 -3.41 -2.45 20.00
CA GLN A 57 -3.20 -1.32 20.87
C GLN A 57 -1.75 -0.88 20.73
N ARG A 58 -1.53 0.22 19.99
CA ARG A 58 -0.23 0.91 19.80
C ARG A 58 0.86 0.04 19.19
N PHE A 59 1.30 0.37 17.98
CA PHE A 59 2.52 -0.21 17.44
C PHE A 59 3.72 0.23 18.31
N PRO A 60 4.76 -0.60 18.45
CA PRO A 60 5.91 -0.30 19.32
C PRO A 60 6.64 1.01 18.97
N TYR A 61 6.42 1.58 17.78
CA TYR A 61 7.01 2.84 17.31
C TYR A 61 6.08 4.06 17.42
N ASP A 62 4.85 3.90 17.90
CA ASP A 62 3.90 5.01 18.06
C ASP A 62 4.35 6.04 19.13
N ARG A 63 5.36 5.70 19.95
CA ARG A 63 5.94 6.62 20.95
C ARG A 63 6.94 7.63 20.37
N GLU A 64 7.45 7.40 19.17
CA GLU A 64 8.53 8.24 18.59
C GLU A 64 8.01 9.50 17.89
N PHE A 65 6.68 9.65 17.76
CA PHE A 65 6.03 10.77 17.08
C PHE A 65 5.10 11.59 17.98
N GLU A 66 5.14 11.37 19.30
CA GLU A 66 4.50 12.25 20.29
C GLU A 66 5.54 13.30 20.75
N GLU A 67 5.59 14.44 20.07
CA GLU A 67 6.18 15.70 20.57
C GLU A 67 5.14 16.52 21.35
#